data_AF-A0AAV6MRZ4-F1
#
_entry.id   AF-A0AAV6MRZ4-F1
#
_cell.length_a   1.000
_cell.length_b   1.000
_cell.length_c   1.000
_cell.angle_alpha   90.00
_cell.angle_beta   90.00
_cell.angle_gamma   90.00
#
_symmetry.space_group_name_H-M   'P 1'
#
loop_
_entity.id
_entity.type
_entity.pdbx_description
1 polymer ?
#
loop_
_entity_poly.entity_id
_entity_poly.type
_entity_poly.pdbx_seq_one_letter_code
_entity_poly.pdbx_strand_id
1 'polypeptide(L)'
;MMAVGFNRMVVVLVVVATLWRCSSAATYMVGDSLGWIDPPNANIYTDWGSNKSFVVGDILVFNFATGRHDVTEVTKSGYDSCNGNNPISTESNSPVRITLTSAGNRHFICTIPGHCNNGQKLSVTVRATSPVPVSVPTPSISPEPSSSDRSSPVPSPAPARQPMTYVVGDSLGWSVPNNPSFYESWARDNTFVVGDILEFNFLIQTHNVAKVTKDNYGSCTGESPISLSTDPPVRITLSESGEHFFICTVAGHCNIGQKLAVNVTTPPPSSDTVPSTPSPETAPPPPSASPSVRASAFSAALLAVAVALVY
;
A
#
# COMPACT_ATOMS: atom_id res chain seq x y z
N MET A 1 -10.41 37.31 -30.44
CA MET A 1 -10.82 37.49 -29.02
C MET A 1 -11.07 36.18 -28.24
N MET A 2 -10.82 34.98 -28.79
CA MET A 2 -11.12 33.70 -28.09
C MET A 2 -9.99 33.14 -27.19
N ALA A 3 -8.77 33.68 -27.27
CA ALA A 3 -7.60 33.13 -26.57
C ALA A 3 -7.56 33.39 -25.06
N VAL A 4 -8.32 34.37 -24.56
CA VAL A 4 -8.33 34.74 -23.13
C VAL A 4 -9.23 33.81 -22.31
N GLY A 5 -10.29 33.25 -22.92
CA GLY A 5 -11.23 32.35 -22.25
C GLY A 5 -10.69 30.95 -22.02
N PHE A 6 -9.94 30.41 -22.98
CA PHE A 6 -9.35 29.07 -22.89
C PHE A 6 -8.30 28.99 -21.76
N ASN A 7 -7.46 30.01 -21.62
CA ASN A 7 -6.42 30.06 -20.59
C ASN A 7 -7.00 30.16 -19.16
N ARG A 8 -8.12 30.87 -19.00
CA ARG A 8 -8.84 30.96 -17.72
C ARG A 8 -9.53 29.64 -17.35
N MET A 9 -10.11 28.96 -18.32
CA MET A 9 -10.80 27.68 -18.10
C MET A 9 -9.82 26.55 -17.73
N VAL A 10 -8.63 26.53 -18.33
CA VAL A 10 -7.55 25.58 -17.97
C VAL A 10 -7.02 25.83 -16.56
N VAL A 11 -6.81 27.08 -16.16
CA VAL A 11 -6.37 27.40 -14.78
C VAL A 11 -7.41 26.99 -13.75
N VAL A 12 -8.71 27.21 -14.01
CA VAL A 12 -9.79 26.80 -13.09
C VAL A 12 -9.89 25.28 -12.97
N LEU A 13 -9.77 24.53 -14.07
CA LEU A 13 -9.82 23.06 -14.04
C LEU A 13 -8.61 22.43 -13.32
N VAL A 14 -7.41 23.02 -13.45
CA VAL A 14 -6.22 22.60 -12.70
C VAL A 14 -6.39 22.86 -11.20
N VAL A 15 -6.98 23.99 -10.81
CA VAL A 15 -7.27 24.30 -9.40
C VAL A 15 -8.31 23.34 -8.81
N VAL A 16 -9.39 23.03 -9.53
CA VAL A 16 -10.44 22.12 -9.03
C VAL A 16 -9.95 20.66 -8.93
N ALA A 17 -9.11 20.19 -9.86
CA ALA A 17 -8.54 18.84 -9.80
C ALA A 17 -7.58 18.63 -8.61
N THR A 18 -6.91 19.69 -8.13
CA THR A 18 -6.04 19.60 -6.94
C THR A 18 -6.79 19.54 -5.60
N LEU A 19 -8.09 19.82 -5.60
CA LEU A 19 -8.91 19.90 -4.37
C LEU A 19 -9.58 18.58 -3.98
N TRP A 20 -9.47 17.51 -4.80
CA TRP A 20 -9.89 16.18 -4.39
C TRP A 20 -8.75 15.42 -3.72
N ARG A 21 -8.46 15.79 -2.46
CA ARG A 21 -7.85 14.84 -1.53
C ARG A 21 -8.96 14.14 -0.77
N CYS A 22 -9.18 12.86 -1.07
CA CYS A 22 -9.93 11.99 -0.17
C CYS A 22 -9.20 11.98 1.18
N SER A 23 -9.75 12.68 2.16
CA SER A 23 -9.25 12.74 3.53
C SER A 23 -9.59 11.44 4.25
N SER A 24 -8.84 10.37 4.01
CA SER A 24 -8.84 9.21 4.93
C SER A 24 -8.04 9.58 6.18
N ALA A 25 -8.54 9.20 7.36
CA ALA A 25 -7.78 9.31 8.60
C ALA A 25 -6.41 8.62 8.48
N ALA A 26 -5.33 9.34 8.75
CA ALA A 26 -3.99 8.76 8.78
C ALA A 26 -3.76 8.03 10.10
N THR A 27 -3.00 6.93 10.04
CA THR A 27 -2.55 6.20 11.22
C THR A 27 -1.06 6.44 11.43
N TYR A 28 -0.66 6.85 12.64
CA TYR A 28 0.71 7.14 13.00
C TYR A 28 1.20 6.20 14.10
N MET A 29 2.24 5.41 13.80
CA MET A 29 2.93 4.59 14.79
C MET A 29 3.89 5.48 15.58
N VAL A 30 3.57 5.75 16.85
CA VAL A 30 4.37 6.63 17.71
C VAL A 30 5.75 6.02 17.94
N GLY A 31 6.80 6.77 17.61
CA GLY A 31 8.18 6.28 17.65
C GLY A 31 8.56 5.41 16.44
N ASP A 32 7.71 5.35 15.42
CA ASP A 32 7.87 4.52 14.22
C ASP A 32 8.21 3.06 14.61
N SER A 33 9.39 2.58 14.24
CA SER A 33 9.85 1.24 14.56
C SER A 33 10.49 1.08 15.94
N LEU A 34 10.78 2.17 16.65
CA LEU A 34 11.20 2.10 18.05
C LEU A 34 9.99 1.88 18.98
N GLY A 35 8.80 2.31 18.54
CA GLY A 35 7.56 2.30 19.33
C GLY A 35 7.63 3.16 20.58
N TRP A 36 6.79 2.86 21.56
CA TRP A 36 6.61 3.59 22.81
C TRP A 36 7.35 2.94 23.98
N ILE A 37 8.66 3.15 24.06
CA ILE A 37 9.56 2.66 25.11
C ILE A 37 10.19 3.81 25.92
N ASP A 38 10.87 3.47 27.03
CA ASP A 38 11.80 4.39 27.70
C ASP A 38 12.95 4.70 26.72
N PRO A 39 13.03 5.94 26.18
CA PRO A 39 13.85 6.18 25.00
C PRO A 39 15.34 6.31 25.37
N PRO A 40 16.25 5.94 24.45
CA PRO A 40 17.69 6.08 24.67
C PRO A 40 18.16 7.55 24.75
N ASN A 41 17.32 8.50 24.32
CA ASN A 41 17.52 9.93 24.52
C ASN A 41 16.17 10.67 24.62
N ALA A 42 16.16 11.82 25.30
CA ALA A 42 14.93 12.50 25.66
C ALA A 42 14.14 13.12 24.49
N ASN A 43 14.74 13.25 23.31
CA ASN A 43 14.14 13.97 22.18
C ASN A 43 13.41 13.06 21.20
N ILE A 44 13.56 11.73 21.29
CA ILE A 44 13.00 10.75 20.34
C ILE A 44 11.55 11.07 19.92
N TYR A 45 10.63 11.23 20.88
CA TYR A 45 9.22 11.46 20.54
C TYR A 45 8.90 12.89 20.13
N THR A 46 9.68 13.85 20.62
CA THR A 46 9.56 15.26 20.21
C THR A 46 9.97 15.41 18.75
N ASP A 47 11.11 14.83 18.36
CA ASP A 47 11.63 14.83 17.00
C ASP A 47 10.69 14.04 16.08
N TRP A 48 10.21 12.87 16.52
CA TRP A 48 9.22 12.09 15.78
C TRP A 48 7.95 12.89 15.48
N GLY A 49 7.39 13.56 16.48
CA GLY A 49 6.17 14.35 16.34
C GLY A 49 6.34 15.61 15.47
N SER A 50 7.53 16.22 15.49
CA SER A 50 7.83 17.44 14.73
C SER A 50 7.76 17.27 13.22
N ASN A 51 8.00 16.06 12.72
CA ASN A 51 8.01 15.72 11.30
C ASN A 51 6.63 15.27 10.77
N LYS A 52 5.56 15.45 11.55
CA LYS A 52 4.22 14.94 11.24
C LYS A 52 3.19 16.07 11.28
N SER A 53 2.09 15.89 10.55
CA SER A 53 0.95 16.83 10.54
C SER A 53 -0.31 16.08 10.90
N PHE A 54 -0.84 16.35 12.08
CA PHE A 54 -2.02 15.67 12.62
C PHE A 54 -3.28 16.47 12.33
N VAL A 55 -4.32 15.82 11.84
CA VAL A 55 -5.66 16.39 11.64
C VAL A 55 -6.71 15.60 12.41
N VAL A 56 -7.88 16.21 12.61
CA VAL A 56 -9.02 15.52 13.22
C VAL A 56 -9.40 14.31 12.38
N GLY A 57 -9.53 13.16 13.04
CA GLY A 57 -9.79 11.85 12.45
C GLY A 57 -8.58 10.91 12.50
N ASP A 58 -7.35 11.44 12.52
CA ASP A 58 -6.13 10.63 12.56
C ASP A 58 -6.05 9.75 13.82
N ILE A 59 -5.26 8.67 13.77
CA ILE A 59 -5.08 7.71 14.86
C ILE A 59 -3.60 7.68 15.26
N LEU A 60 -3.30 7.90 16.54
CA LEU A 60 -1.99 7.59 17.12
C LEU A 60 -2.00 6.16 17.65
N VAL A 61 -0.96 5.41 17.36
CA VAL A 61 -0.77 4.05 17.88
C VAL A 61 0.53 3.99 18.68
N PHE A 62 0.39 3.61 19.94
CA PHE A 62 1.51 3.40 20.83
C PHE A 62 1.72 1.90 20.99
N ASN A 63 2.80 1.39 20.39
CA ASN A 63 3.20 -0.01 20.51
C ASN A 63 4.28 -0.17 21.57
N PHE A 64 4.03 -1.03 22.54
CA PHE A 64 4.98 -1.34 23.61
C PHE A 64 4.76 -2.75 24.16
N ALA A 65 5.68 -3.24 24.99
CA ALA A 65 5.46 -4.49 25.71
C ALA A 65 4.47 -4.23 26.87
N THR A 66 3.27 -4.83 26.82
CA THR A 66 2.25 -4.71 27.88
C THR A 66 2.85 -5.01 29.25
N GLY A 67 2.55 -4.16 30.24
CA GLY A 67 3.11 -4.23 31.59
C GLY A 67 4.48 -3.56 31.77
N ARG A 68 5.12 -3.06 30.71
CA ARG A 68 6.36 -2.26 30.80
C ARG A 68 6.14 -0.76 30.65
N HIS A 69 5.09 -0.37 29.95
CA HIS A 69 4.76 1.02 29.69
C HIS A 69 3.24 1.21 29.75
N ASP A 70 2.84 2.46 29.78
CA ASP A 70 1.46 2.92 29.64
C ASP A 70 1.44 4.18 28.77
N VAL A 71 0.25 4.55 28.34
CA VAL A 71 -0.02 5.80 27.63
C VAL A 71 -1.05 6.53 28.46
N THR A 72 -0.59 7.57 29.15
CA THR A 72 -1.44 8.42 29.95
C THR A 72 -1.57 9.78 29.29
N GLU A 73 -2.78 10.16 28.92
CA GLU A 73 -3.08 11.51 28.46
C GLU A 73 -3.21 12.46 29.65
N VAL A 74 -2.55 13.60 29.56
CA VAL A 74 -2.46 14.60 30.63
C VAL A 74 -2.69 16.01 30.10
N THR A 75 -2.89 16.95 31.02
CA THR A 75 -2.84 18.37 30.70
C THR A 75 -1.43 18.81 30.32
N LYS A 76 -1.28 19.99 29.69
CA LYS A 76 0.02 20.62 29.41
C LYS A 76 0.92 20.68 30.66
N SER A 77 0.36 21.05 31.81
CA SER A 77 1.08 21.11 33.08
C SER A 77 1.54 19.73 33.56
N GLY A 78 0.66 18.72 33.47
CA GLY A 78 1.00 17.33 33.78
C GLY A 78 2.11 16.79 32.86
N TYR A 79 2.08 17.14 31.57
CA TYR A 79 3.14 16.81 30.64
C TYR A 79 4.46 17.48 31.01
N ASP A 80 4.47 18.79 31.23
CA ASP A 80 5.68 19.56 31.54
C ASP A 80 6.36 19.09 32.83
N SER A 81 5.55 18.71 33.83
CA SER A 81 6.03 18.23 35.13
C SER A 81 6.15 16.70 35.24
N CYS A 82 5.85 15.95 34.17
CA CYS A 82 5.78 14.48 34.20
C CYS A 82 4.89 13.92 35.32
N ASN A 83 3.75 14.57 35.56
CA ASN A 83 2.81 14.24 36.60
C ASN A 83 1.58 13.52 36.03
N GLY A 84 1.46 12.23 36.36
CA GLY A 84 0.34 11.36 35.98
C GLY A 84 -0.79 11.24 37.01
N ASN A 85 -0.80 12.04 38.09
CA ASN A 85 -1.73 11.84 39.22
C ASN A 85 -3.19 12.21 38.88
N ASN A 86 -3.41 13.09 37.91
CA ASN A 86 -4.74 13.51 37.44
C ASN A 86 -4.84 13.29 35.93
N PRO A 87 -4.92 12.03 35.48
CA PRO A 87 -4.92 11.70 34.06
C PRO A 87 -6.27 12.07 33.43
N ILE A 88 -6.23 12.42 32.14
CA ILE A 88 -7.42 12.49 31.29
C ILE A 88 -7.84 11.07 30.89
N SER A 89 -6.87 10.24 30.53
CA SER A 89 -7.02 8.81 30.25
C SER A 89 -5.71 8.07 30.52
N THR A 90 -5.78 6.77 30.81
CA THR A 90 -4.61 5.91 30.98
C THR A 90 -4.91 4.55 30.38
N GLU A 91 -4.04 4.09 29.48
CA GLU A 91 -4.13 2.80 28.83
C GLU A 91 -2.81 2.05 28.99
N SER A 92 -2.86 0.83 29.52
CA SER A 92 -1.67 0.02 29.84
C SER A 92 -1.53 -1.26 29.00
N ASN A 93 -2.51 -1.51 28.13
CA ASN A 93 -2.53 -2.67 27.25
C ASN A 93 -2.14 -2.26 25.82
N SER A 94 -1.02 -2.79 25.34
CA SER A 94 -0.55 -2.55 23.98
C SER A 94 -1.29 -3.44 22.97
N PRO A 95 -1.55 -2.94 21.74
CA PRO A 95 -1.30 -1.58 21.28
C PRO A 95 -2.37 -0.60 21.80
N VAL A 96 -1.95 0.59 22.22
CA VAL A 96 -2.90 1.66 22.58
C VAL A 96 -3.21 2.50 21.34
N ARG A 97 -4.50 2.72 21.07
CA ARG A 97 -4.98 3.42 19.87
C ARG A 97 -5.78 4.65 20.28
N ILE A 98 -5.30 5.82 19.88
CA ILE A 98 -5.89 7.10 20.25
C ILE A 98 -6.34 7.83 18.99
N THR A 99 -7.65 7.86 18.75
CA THR A 99 -8.23 8.70 17.69
C THR A 99 -8.18 10.17 18.09
N LEU A 100 -7.74 11.03 17.17
CA LEU A 100 -7.67 12.48 17.32
C LEU A 100 -9.02 13.09 16.95
N THR A 101 -9.96 13.09 17.88
CA THR A 101 -11.36 13.48 17.63
C THR A 101 -11.62 14.99 17.62
N SER A 102 -10.68 15.78 18.14
CA SER A 102 -10.82 17.23 18.29
C SER A 102 -9.51 17.95 17.95
N ALA A 103 -9.62 19.15 17.41
CA ALA A 103 -8.47 20.02 17.19
C ALA A 103 -7.91 20.53 18.53
N GLY A 104 -6.61 20.82 18.56
CA GLY A 104 -5.91 21.32 19.74
C GLY A 104 -4.67 20.52 20.10
N ASN A 105 -4.03 20.91 21.20
CA ASN A 105 -2.85 20.22 21.70
C ASN A 105 -3.26 19.03 22.58
N ARG A 106 -2.61 17.88 22.36
CA ARG A 106 -2.74 16.70 23.20
C ARG A 106 -1.38 16.30 23.72
N HIS A 107 -1.35 15.78 24.94
CA HIS A 107 -0.12 15.46 25.64
C HIS A 107 -0.22 14.07 26.27
N PHE A 108 0.76 13.22 25.97
CA PHE A 108 0.83 11.85 26.42
C PHE A 108 2.15 11.61 27.15
N ILE A 109 2.13 10.83 28.22
CA ILE A 109 3.30 10.44 29.00
C ILE A 109 3.23 8.95 29.36
N CYS A 110 4.38 8.35 29.64
CA CYS A 110 4.43 7.11 30.41
C CYS A 110 4.59 7.44 31.90
N THR A 111 3.75 6.87 32.77
CA THR A 111 3.74 7.15 34.21
C THR A 111 4.65 6.23 35.02
N ILE A 112 5.25 5.23 34.39
CA ILE A 112 6.25 4.37 35.03
C ILE A 112 7.41 5.25 35.56
N PRO A 113 7.84 5.07 36.82
CA PRO A 113 8.82 5.94 37.45
C PRO A 113 10.08 6.12 36.59
N GLY A 114 10.44 7.37 36.32
CA GLY A 114 11.61 7.75 35.52
C GLY A 114 11.34 7.92 34.02
N HIS A 115 10.45 7.13 33.42
CA HIS A 115 10.28 7.07 31.96
C HIS A 115 9.91 8.42 31.31
N CYS A 116 8.91 9.13 31.85
CA CYS A 116 8.54 10.45 31.31
C CYS A 116 9.70 11.46 31.42
N ASN A 117 10.45 11.45 32.53
CA ASN A 117 11.58 12.36 32.74
C ASN A 117 12.77 12.02 31.81
N ASN A 118 12.93 10.74 31.47
CA ASN A 118 13.86 10.28 30.45
C ASN A 118 13.42 10.63 29.02
N GLY A 119 12.20 11.12 28.86
CA GLY A 119 11.65 11.61 27.60
C GLY A 119 10.57 10.75 26.98
N GLN A 120 10.03 9.72 27.66
CA GLN A 120 8.86 8.96 27.19
C GLN A 120 7.56 9.78 27.31
N LYS A 121 7.48 10.84 26.49
CA LYS A 121 6.40 11.82 26.46
C LYS A 121 6.23 12.38 25.06
N LEU A 122 4.99 12.53 24.58
CA LEU A 122 4.65 13.06 23.27
C LEU A 122 3.68 14.23 23.40
N SER A 123 3.93 15.31 22.68
CA SER A 123 2.95 16.37 22.46
C SER A 123 2.64 16.47 20.96
N VAL A 124 1.36 16.51 20.61
CA VAL A 124 0.90 16.71 19.24
C VAL A 124 -0.05 17.89 19.15
N THR A 125 0.00 18.62 18.04
CA THR A 125 -0.97 19.66 17.70
C THR A 125 -1.87 19.16 16.58
N VAL A 126 -3.14 18.95 16.89
CA VAL A 126 -4.15 18.45 15.95
C VAL A 126 -4.85 19.65 15.29
N ARG A 127 -4.88 19.68 13.96
CA ARG A 127 -5.58 20.71 13.19
C ARG A 127 -7.01 20.27 12.91
N ALA A 128 -7.93 21.24 12.89
CA ALA A 128 -9.30 20.97 12.43
C ALA A 128 -9.29 20.60 10.95
N THR A 129 -10.00 19.54 10.58
CA THR A 129 -10.34 19.26 9.19
C THR A 129 -11.38 20.30 8.77
N SER A 130 -11.11 21.10 7.73
CA SER A 130 -12.14 22.00 7.21
C SER A 130 -13.37 21.18 6.84
N PRO A 131 -14.58 21.56 7.28
CA PRO A 131 -15.79 20.91 6.80
C PRO A 131 -15.82 21.10 5.28
N VAL A 132 -15.81 19.98 4.55
CA VAL A 132 -16.18 20.00 3.14
C VAL A 132 -17.57 20.64 3.11
N PRO A 133 -17.80 21.73 2.35
CA PRO A 133 -19.15 22.24 2.20
C PRO A 133 -19.97 21.12 1.56
N VAL A 134 -20.85 20.52 2.37
CA VAL A 134 -21.88 19.61 1.88
C VAL A 134 -22.78 20.47 1.00
N SER A 135 -22.58 20.40 -0.30
CA SER A 135 -23.50 20.99 -1.27
C SER A 135 -24.83 20.26 -1.11
N VAL A 136 -25.74 20.87 -0.35
CA VAL A 136 -27.12 20.44 -0.19
C VAL A 136 -27.77 20.38 -1.58
N PRO A 137 -28.35 19.26 -2.01
CA PRO A 137 -29.06 19.22 -3.27
C PRO A 137 -30.33 20.07 -3.13
N THR A 138 -30.41 21.13 -3.93
CA THR A 138 -31.64 21.92 -4.07
C THR A 138 -32.71 21.06 -4.78
N PRO A 139 -33.96 21.06 -4.33
CA PRO A 139 -35.03 20.38 -5.05
C PRO A 139 -35.43 21.23 -6.27
N SER A 140 -35.20 20.73 -7.49
CA SER A 140 -35.71 21.35 -8.72
C SER A 140 -36.84 20.50 -9.27
N ILE A 141 -38.03 21.10 -9.35
CA ILE A 141 -39.25 20.52 -9.93
C ILE A 141 -39.31 20.87 -11.42
N SER A 142 -39.71 19.87 -12.22
CA SER A 142 -40.49 19.90 -13.47
C SER A 142 -39.77 19.38 -14.74
N PRO A 143 -40.44 18.54 -15.55
CA PRO A 143 -39.85 17.86 -16.72
C PRO A 143 -40.27 18.53 -18.04
N GLU A 144 -39.43 18.47 -19.08
CA GLU A 144 -39.85 18.36 -20.50
C GLU A 144 -38.66 18.12 -21.45
N PRO A 145 -38.87 17.71 -22.73
CA PRO A 145 -38.61 16.35 -23.15
C PRO A 145 -37.39 16.20 -24.07
N SER A 146 -36.99 14.94 -24.22
CA SER A 146 -35.96 14.45 -25.13
C SER A 146 -36.07 14.98 -26.55
N SER A 147 -34.92 15.41 -27.10
CA SER A 147 -34.58 15.14 -28.49
C SER A 147 -33.17 14.55 -28.55
N SER A 148 -33.09 13.47 -29.30
CA SER A 148 -32.00 12.52 -29.42
C SER A 148 -30.96 12.96 -30.43
N ASP A 149 -29.69 12.93 -30.05
CA ASP A 149 -28.61 12.51 -30.96
C ASP A 149 -27.42 11.96 -30.17
N ARG A 150 -27.19 10.65 -30.29
CA ARG A 150 -26.17 9.90 -29.55
C ARG A 150 -25.05 9.50 -30.51
N SER A 151 -24.05 10.37 -30.67
CA SER A 151 -22.71 9.93 -31.06
C SER A 151 -21.92 9.69 -29.78
N SER A 152 -21.70 8.42 -29.44
CA SER A 152 -20.91 8.02 -28.28
C SER A 152 -19.46 8.50 -28.43
N PRO A 153 -18.90 9.30 -27.50
CA PRO A 153 -17.48 9.56 -27.49
C PRO A 153 -16.74 8.28 -27.08
N VAL A 154 -15.65 7.98 -27.79
CA VAL A 154 -14.71 6.90 -27.45
C VAL A 154 -14.22 7.15 -26.01
N PRO A 155 -14.28 6.17 -25.10
CA PRO A 155 -13.81 6.36 -23.73
C PRO A 155 -12.31 6.62 -23.75
N SER A 156 -11.90 7.77 -23.20
CA SER A 156 -10.51 8.08 -22.89
C SER A 156 -9.95 6.99 -21.97
N PRO A 157 -8.70 6.50 -22.17
CA PRO A 157 -8.12 5.49 -21.31
C PRO A 157 -8.10 5.98 -19.86
N ALA A 158 -8.56 5.12 -18.94
CA ALA A 158 -8.55 5.41 -17.51
C ALA A 158 -7.11 5.62 -17.03
N PRO A 159 -6.83 6.56 -16.11
CA PRO A 159 -5.51 6.76 -15.54
C PRO A 159 -4.98 5.45 -14.93
N ALA A 160 -3.72 5.11 -15.25
CA ALA A 160 -3.07 3.96 -14.65
C ALA A 160 -3.00 4.11 -13.12
N ARG A 161 -3.34 3.05 -12.39
CA ARG A 161 -3.27 3.00 -10.93
C ARG A 161 -1.81 3.17 -10.49
N GLN A 162 -1.56 4.11 -9.58
CA GLN A 162 -0.25 4.29 -8.96
C GLN A 162 0.00 3.20 -7.90
N PRO A 163 1.26 2.78 -7.68
CA PRO A 163 1.64 1.90 -6.58
C PRO A 163 1.13 2.42 -5.22
N MET A 164 0.44 1.57 -4.48
CA MET A 164 -0.01 1.85 -3.11
C MET A 164 0.94 1.21 -2.10
N THR A 165 1.18 1.90 -0.99
CA THR A 165 1.86 1.31 0.18
C THR A 165 0.83 0.89 1.22
N TYR A 166 0.89 -0.37 1.62
CA TYR A 166 0.04 -0.97 2.64
C TYR A 166 0.86 -1.16 3.91
N VAL A 167 0.45 -0.50 5.00
CA VAL A 167 1.05 -0.73 6.32
C VAL A 167 0.49 -2.02 6.87
N VAL A 168 1.31 -3.05 6.98
CA VAL A 168 0.87 -4.39 7.37
C VAL A 168 0.33 -4.39 8.80
N GLY A 169 -0.90 -4.86 8.97
CA GLY A 169 -1.60 -4.86 10.24
C GLY A 169 -2.11 -3.48 10.66
N ASP A 170 -2.06 -2.51 9.76
CA ASP A 170 -2.40 -1.10 9.93
C ASP A 170 -1.70 -0.50 11.15
N SER A 171 -2.41 -0.54 12.25
CA SER A 171 -2.13 0.13 13.51
C SER A 171 -1.70 -0.88 14.56
N LEU A 172 -1.99 -2.17 14.40
CA LEU A 172 -1.26 -3.18 15.16
C LEU A 172 0.21 -3.22 14.74
N GLY A 173 0.48 -2.90 13.47
CA GLY A 173 1.77 -3.11 12.83
C GLY A 173 2.07 -4.61 12.69
N TRP A 174 3.34 -4.94 12.50
CA TRP A 174 3.85 -6.30 12.45
C TRP A 174 4.29 -6.79 13.85
N SER A 175 3.32 -7.21 14.66
CA SER A 175 3.52 -7.79 15.99
C SER A 175 2.81 -9.13 16.16
N VAL A 176 3.05 -9.83 17.28
CA VAL A 176 2.31 -11.06 17.61
C VAL A 176 0.85 -10.67 17.92
N PRO A 177 -0.14 -11.13 17.14
CA PRO A 177 -1.51 -10.69 17.32
C PRO A 177 -2.20 -11.44 18.46
N ASN A 178 -3.16 -10.79 19.12
CA ASN A 178 -4.03 -11.45 20.12
C ASN A 178 -5.02 -12.45 19.49
N ASN A 179 -5.29 -12.30 18.19
CA ASN A 179 -6.11 -13.21 17.39
C ASN A 179 -5.26 -13.80 16.26
N PRO A 180 -5.06 -15.14 16.20
CA PRO A 180 -4.23 -15.77 15.17
C PRO A 180 -4.67 -15.49 13.72
N SER A 181 -5.96 -15.21 13.47
CA SER A 181 -6.49 -14.88 12.14
C SER A 181 -6.45 -13.38 11.79
N PHE A 182 -5.74 -12.57 12.59
CA PHE A 182 -5.70 -11.12 12.42
C PHE A 182 -5.15 -10.71 11.04
N TYR A 183 -3.94 -11.17 10.66
CA TYR A 183 -3.32 -10.77 9.39
C TYR A 183 -4.01 -11.38 8.18
N GLU A 184 -4.66 -12.55 8.34
CA GLU A 184 -5.51 -13.13 7.31
C GLU A 184 -6.72 -12.22 7.03
N SER A 185 -7.37 -11.72 8.09
CA SER A 185 -8.49 -10.80 7.95
C SER A 185 -8.05 -9.47 7.36
N TRP A 186 -6.93 -8.92 7.84
CA TRP A 186 -6.30 -7.72 7.27
C TRP A 186 -6.00 -7.90 5.78
N ALA A 187 -5.46 -9.05 5.36
CA ALA A 187 -5.16 -9.32 3.95
C ALA A 187 -6.43 -9.39 3.09
N ARG A 188 -7.53 -9.96 3.59
CA ARG A 188 -8.81 -10.03 2.87
C ARG A 188 -9.44 -8.66 2.62
N ASP A 189 -9.22 -7.71 3.52
CA ASP A 189 -9.79 -6.37 3.42
C ASP A 189 -8.98 -5.47 2.46
N ASN A 190 -7.87 -5.98 1.91
CA ASN A 190 -6.98 -5.26 1.00
C ASN A 190 -6.91 -5.93 -0.39
N THR A 191 -6.57 -5.14 -1.42
CA THR A 191 -6.43 -5.61 -2.80
C THR A 191 -5.07 -5.24 -3.36
N PHE A 192 -4.21 -6.25 -3.51
CA PHE A 192 -2.82 -6.08 -3.94
C PHE A 192 -2.67 -6.27 -5.45
N VAL A 193 -1.98 -5.34 -6.10
CA VAL A 193 -1.58 -5.43 -7.50
C VAL A 193 -0.06 -5.37 -7.64
N VAL A 194 0.47 -5.87 -8.75
CA VAL A 194 1.89 -5.76 -9.06
C VAL A 194 2.33 -4.30 -9.02
N GLY A 195 3.41 -4.04 -8.28
CA GLY A 195 3.97 -2.72 -8.03
C GLY A 195 3.63 -2.15 -6.65
N ASP A 196 2.59 -2.63 -5.97
CA ASP A 196 2.27 -2.21 -4.60
C ASP A 196 3.40 -2.56 -3.60
N ILE A 197 3.44 -1.88 -2.46
CA ILE A 197 4.46 -2.04 -1.43
C ILE A 197 3.80 -2.50 -0.13
N LEU A 198 4.33 -3.56 0.49
CA LEU A 198 4.04 -3.90 1.89
C LEU A 198 5.06 -3.22 2.80
N GLU A 199 4.58 -2.46 3.78
CA GLU A 199 5.40 -1.81 4.81
C GLU A 199 5.15 -2.47 6.17
N PHE A 200 6.15 -3.18 6.66
CA PHE A 200 6.11 -3.84 7.96
C PHE A 200 6.78 -2.95 9.01
N ASN A 201 5.98 -2.44 9.93
CA ASN A 201 6.42 -1.65 11.07
C ASN A 201 6.43 -2.52 12.33
N PHE A 202 7.58 -2.66 12.98
CA PHE A 202 7.73 -3.48 14.18
C PHE A 202 8.83 -2.94 15.10
N LEU A 203 8.80 -3.35 16.36
CA LEU A 203 9.85 -3.04 17.33
C LEU A 203 11.16 -3.75 16.94
N ILE A 204 12.27 -3.00 16.88
CA ILE A 204 13.60 -3.58 16.65
C ILE A 204 13.87 -4.70 17.68
N GLN A 205 14.59 -5.74 17.25
CA GLN A 205 14.97 -6.89 18.09
C GLN A 205 13.82 -7.74 18.66
N THR A 206 12.55 -7.42 18.42
CA THR A 206 11.42 -8.28 18.85
C THR A 206 10.77 -9.02 17.70
N HIS A 207 10.83 -8.49 16.49
CA HIS A 207 10.28 -9.12 15.30
C HIS A 207 11.25 -9.03 14.12
N ASN A 208 10.96 -9.80 13.09
CA ASN A 208 11.59 -9.73 11.78
C ASN A 208 10.55 -10.08 10.72
N VAL A 209 10.90 -9.90 9.45
CA VAL A 209 10.07 -10.28 8.30
C VAL A 209 10.87 -11.20 7.43
N ALA A 210 10.43 -12.45 7.30
CA ALA A 210 10.96 -13.40 6.36
C ALA A 210 9.95 -13.64 5.23
N LYS A 211 10.34 -13.42 3.97
CA LYS A 211 9.60 -13.93 2.82
C LYS A 211 9.92 -15.41 2.69
N VAL A 212 8.91 -16.26 2.59
CA VAL A 212 9.07 -17.72 2.62
C VAL A 212 8.24 -18.40 1.53
N THR A 213 8.50 -19.69 1.32
CA THR A 213 7.67 -20.55 0.47
C THR A 213 6.32 -20.84 1.15
N LYS A 214 5.35 -21.34 0.38
CA LYS A 214 4.05 -21.78 0.91
C LYS A 214 4.18 -22.87 1.98
N ASP A 215 5.11 -23.80 1.79
CA ASP A 215 5.35 -24.89 2.74
C ASP A 215 5.93 -24.36 4.06
N ASN A 216 6.97 -23.51 3.99
CA ASN A 216 7.55 -22.87 5.17
C ASN A 216 6.55 -21.96 5.90
N TYR A 217 5.67 -21.29 5.16
CA TYR A 217 4.54 -20.57 5.73
C TYR A 217 3.60 -21.51 6.47
N GLY A 218 3.22 -22.64 5.86
CA GLY A 218 2.35 -23.65 6.46
C GLY A 218 2.92 -24.26 7.75
N SER A 219 4.21 -24.58 7.75
CA SER A 219 4.92 -25.18 8.89
C SER A 219 5.48 -24.18 9.90
N CYS A 220 5.38 -22.87 9.61
CA CYS A 220 6.00 -21.81 10.41
C CYS A 220 7.51 -21.97 10.59
N THR A 221 8.20 -22.39 9.52
CA THR A 221 9.63 -22.65 9.53
C THR A 221 10.40 -21.50 8.87
N GLY A 222 11.36 -20.93 9.60
CA GLY A 222 12.25 -19.86 9.12
C GLY A 222 13.50 -20.36 8.39
N GLU A 223 13.56 -21.62 7.98
CA GLU A 223 14.71 -22.22 7.30
C GLU A 223 14.79 -21.74 5.86
N SER A 224 15.99 -21.34 5.42
CA SER A 224 16.27 -20.88 4.05
C SER A 224 15.20 -19.91 3.50
N PRO A 225 14.94 -18.77 4.19
CA PRO A 225 13.94 -17.82 3.73
C PRO A 225 14.38 -17.22 2.39
N ILE A 226 13.40 -16.87 1.55
CA ILE A 226 13.65 -16.19 0.26
C ILE A 226 14.30 -14.83 0.52
N SER A 227 13.85 -14.15 1.58
CA SER A 227 14.51 -12.96 2.12
C SER A 227 14.26 -12.87 3.61
N LEU A 228 15.21 -12.27 4.34
CA LEU A 228 15.06 -11.98 5.77
C LEU A 228 15.43 -10.52 6.02
N SER A 229 14.57 -9.80 6.73
CA SER A 229 14.79 -8.41 7.11
C SER A 229 14.52 -8.24 8.60
N THR A 230 15.48 -7.64 9.31
CA THR A 230 15.44 -7.42 10.76
C THR A 230 15.31 -5.94 11.13
N ASP A 231 15.48 -5.05 10.15
CA ASP A 231 15.54 -3.59 10.36
C ASP A 231 14.25 -2.91 9.84
N PRO A 232 13.36 -2.50 10.74
CA PRO A 232 12.11 -1.80 10.42
C PRO A 232 12.30 -0.28 10.17
N PRO A 233 11.48 0.35 9.30
CA PRO A 233 10.38 -0.24 8.54
C PRO A 233 10.90 -1.09 7.37
N VAL A 234 10.38 -2.31 7.23
CA VAL A 234 10.71 -3.17 6.08
C VAL A 234 9.71 -2.88 4.96
N ARG A 235 10.19 -2.41 3.81
CA ARG A 235 9.37 -2.16 2.62
C ARG A 235 9.64 -3.22 1.56
N ILE A 236 8.61 -3.99 1.19
CA ILE A 236 8.70 -5.06 0.18
C ILE A 236 7.82 -4.69 -1.01
N THR A 237 8.41 -4.53 -2.18
CA THR A 237 7.65 -4.31 -3.42
C THR A 237 7.12 -5.63 -3.97
N LEU A 238 5.81 -5.70 -4.20
CA LEU A 238 5.11 -6.83 -4.79
C LEU A 238 5.34 -6.82 -6.31
N SER A 239 6.51 -7.30 -6.72
CA SER A 239 6.97 -7.20 -8.12
C SER A 239 6.38 -8.26 -9.06
N GLU A 240 5.73 -9.28 -8.51
CA GLU A 240 5.20 -10.43 -9.24
C GLU A 240 3.77 -10.74 -8.79
N SER A 241 2.93 -11.19 -9.72
CA SER A 241 1.59 -11.69 -9.38
C SER A 241 1.65 -13.08 -8.74
N GLY A 242 0.62 -13.44 -7.98
CA GLY A 242 0.50 -14.73 -7.30
C GLY A 242 0.55 -14.60 -5.78
N GLU A 243 0.66 -15.74 -5.11
CA GLU A 243 0.72 -15.80 -3.65
C GLU A 243 2.11 -15.42 -3.13
N HIS A 244 2.17 -14.51 -2.16
CA HIS A 244 3.39 -14.18 -1.42
C HIS A 244 3.18 -14.42 0.06
N PHE A 245 4.15 -15.06 0.71
CA PHE A 245 4.05 -15.49 2.10
C PHE A 245 5.16 -14.86 2.95
N PHE A 246 4.77 -14.33 4.11
CA PHE A 246 5.65 -13.67 5.05
C PHE A 246 5.42 -14.20 6.46
N ILE A 247 6.48 -14.40 7.23
CA ILE A 247 6.42 -14.85 8.63
C ILE A 247 7.39 -14.07 9.50
N CYS A 248 7.12 -14.00 10.80
CA CYS A 248 8.15 -13.70 11.79
C CYS A 248 8.81 -15.02 12.24
N THR A 249 10.13 -15.10 12.15
CA THR A 249 10.89 -16.31 12.50
C THR A 249 11.32 -16.38 13.96
N VAL A 250 11.01 -15.34 14.75
CA VAL A 250 11.22 -15.37 16.21
C VAL A 250 10.38 -16.51 16.80
N ALA A 251 10.99 -17.29 17.70
CA ALA A 251 10.41 -18.52 18.22
C ALA A 251 8.98 -18.31 18.75
N GLY A 252 8.03 -19.10 18.24
CA GLY A 252 6.62 -19.05 18.63
C GLY A 252 5.77 -18.00 17.91
N HIS A 253 6.36 -16.93 17.36
CA HIS A 253 5.60 -15.80 16.81
C HIS A 253 4.72 -16.19 15.61
N CYS A 254 5.27 -16.91 14.63
CA CYS A 254 4.50 -17.40 13.49
C CYS A 254 3.33 -18.31 13.91
N ASN A 255 3.57 -19.21 14.87
CA ASN A 255 2.57 -20.17 15.35
C ASN A 255 1.41 -19.51 16.09
N ILE A 256 1.65 -18.35 16.71
CA ILE A 256 0.62 -17.54 17.38
C ILE A 256 -0.08 -16.60 16.39
N GLY A 257 0.33 -16.61 15.12
CA GLY A 257 -0.37 -15.92 14.02
C GLY A 257 0.39 -14.74 13.43
N GLN A 258 1.66 -14.48 13.80
CA GLN A 258 2.48 -13.44 13.15
C GLN A 258 2.99 -13.92 11.78
N LYS A 259 2.05 -14.06 10.84
CA LYS A 259 2.24 -14.56 9.47
C LYS A 259 1.22 -13.90 8.53
N LEU A 260 1.62 -13.59 7.31
CA LEU A 260 0.80 -12.94 6.29
C LEU A 260 0.90 -13.71 4.97
N ALA A 261 -0.24 -14.02 4.38
CA ALA A 261 -0.34 -14.44 2.99
C ALA A 261 -1.11 -13.37 2.20
N VAL A 262 -0.57 -12.93 1.07
CA VAL A 262 -1.26 -12.01 0.16
C VAL A 262 -1.32 -12.64 -1.23
N ASN A 263 -2.41 -12.38 -1.96
CA ASN A 263 -2.53 -12.75 -3.36
C ASN A 263 -2.46 -11.48 -4.23
N VAL A 264 -1.45 -11.41 -5.08
CA VAL A 264 -1.15 -10.24 -5.91
C VAL A 264 -1.68 -10.47 -7.31
N THR A 265 -2.46 -9.52 -7.82
CA THR A 265 -3.03 -9.60 -9.16
C THR A 265 -2.23 -8.73 -10.13
N THR A 266 -2.18 -9.11 -11.41
CA THR A 266 -1.66 -8.20 -12.43
C THR A 266 -2.67 -7.07 -12.64
N PRO A 267 -2.23 -5.80 -12.73
CA PRO A 267 -3.07 -4.75 -13.26
C PRO A 267 -3.59 -5.18 -14.64
N PRO A 268 -4.82 -4.81 -15.02
CA PRO A 268 -5.25 -4.98 -16.40
C PRO A 268 -4.21 -4.34 -17.32
N PRO A 269 -3.86 -5.00 -18.44
CA PRO A 269 -2.86 -4.44 -19.36
C PRO A 269 -3.32 -3.04 -19.75
N SER A 270 -2.45 -2.05 -19.54
CA SER A 270 -2.65 -0.72 -20.11
C SER A 270 -2.84 -0.90 -21.61
N SER A 271 -3.97 -0.43 -22.13
CA SER A 271 -4.33 -0.50 -23.55
C SER A 271 -3.45 0.39 -24.45
N ASP A 272 -2.18 0.60 -24.10
CA ASP A 272 -1.23 1.42 -24.84
C ASP A 272 -0.31 0.59 -25.75
N THR A 273 -0.53 -0.72 -25.88
CA THR A 273 0.08 -1.48 -26.97
C THR A 273 -0.91 -1.57 -28.13
N VAL A 274 -0.97 -0.52 -28.95
CA VAL A 274 -1.46 -0.66 -30.33
C VAL A 274 -0.56 -1.73 -30.99
N PRO A 275 -1.10 -2.87 -31.47
CA PRO A 275 -0.34 -3.75 -32.33
C PRO A 275 0.09 -2.93 -33.54
N SER A 276 1.40 -2.74 -33.71
CA SER A 276 1.94 -2.11 -34.90
C SER A 276 1.43 -2.90 -36.10
N THR A 277 0.53 -2.29 -36.86
CA THR A 277 -0.01 -2.83 -38.10
C THR A 277 1.16 -3.17 -39.02
N PRO A 278 1.28 -4.40 -39.56
CA PRO A 278 2.28 -4.66 -40.57
C PRO A 278 2.01 -3.76 -41.77
N SER A 279 3.04 -3.06 -42.24
CA SER A 279 2.96 -2.23 -43.45
C SER A 279 2.42 -3.04 -44.63
N PRO A 280 1.58 -2.47 -45.49
CA PRO A 280 1.05 -3.20 -46.64
C PRO A 280 2.20 -3.54 -47.60
N GLU A 281 2.36 -4.85 -47.83
CA GLU A 281 3.23 -5.41 -48.85
C GLU A 281 2.75 -4.93 -50.23
N THR A 282 3.69 -4.42 -51.02
CA THR A 282 3.43 -3.89 -52.37
C THR A 282 2.99 -5.04 -53.27
N ALA A 283 1.83 -4.89 -53.93
CA ALA A 283 1.28 -5.88 -54.84
C ALA A 283 2.24 -6.23 -56.00
N PRO A 284 2.31 -7.50 -56.44
CA PRO A 284 3.08 -7.89 -57.61
C PRO A 284 2.40 -7.46 -58.92
N PRO A 285 3.17 -7.20 -60.00
CA PRO A 285 2.63 -6.78 -61.29
C PRO A 285 1.87 -7.90 -62.03
N PRO A 286 0.98 -7.55 -62.98
CA PRO A 286 0.06 -8.50 -63.63
C PRO A 286 0.76 -9.45 -64.63
N PRO A 287 0.14 -10.59 -64.97
CA PRO A 287 0.74 -11.61 -65.81
C PRO A 287 0.73 -11.21 -67.29
N SER A 288 1.87 -11.38 -67.98
CA SER A 288 1.95 -11.35 -69.44
C SER A 288 1.73 -12.76 -70.01
N ALA A 289 0.92 -12.81 -71.07
CA ALA A 289 0.47 -14.02 -71.74
C ALA A 289 1.58 -14.80 -72.48
N SER A 290 1.37 -16.11 -72.58
CA SER A 290 2.19 -17.12 -73.28
C SER A 290 2.25 -16.92 -74.81
N PRO A 291 3.22 -17.55 -75.50
CA PRO A 291 3.00 -18.87 -76.12
C PRO A 291 4.25 -19.80 -75.95
N SER A 292 4.31 -21.09 -76.27
CA SER A 292 3.40 -22.19 -76.61
C SER A 292 4.33 -23.41 -76.85
N VAL A 293 3.88 -24.63 -76.52
CA VAL A 293 4.29 -25.94 -77.12
C VAL A 293 5.73 -26.43 -76.77
N ARG A 294 6.06 -27.69 -76.42
CA ARG A 294 5.48 -29.02 -76.63
C ARG A 294 6.03 -30.00 -75.57
N ALA A 295 5.24 -31.03 -75.25
CA ALA A 295 5.62 -32.16 -74.42
C ALA A 295 6.66 -33.08 -75.09
N SER A 296 7.51 -33.75 -74.29
CA SER A 296 8.08 -35.07 -74.57
C SER A 296 8.56 -35.73 -73.26
N ALA A 297 8.32 -37.03 -73.17
CA ALA A 297 8.23 -37.85 -71.97
C ALA A 297 9.52 -38.62 -71.61
N PHE A 298 9.38 -39.53 -70.63
CA PHE A 298 10.28 -40.62 -70.20
C PHE A 298 11.40 -40.22 -69.22
N SER A 299 11.80 -41.00 -68.22
CA SER A 299 11.40 -42.31 -67.70
C SER A 299 11.99 -42.46 -66.29
N ALA A 300 11.41 -43.35 -65.48
CA ALA A 300 11.90 -43.73 -64.16
C ALA A 300 13.21 -44.51 -64.20
N ALA A 301 14.04 -44.36 -63.16
CA ALA A 301 14.98 -45.39 -62.73
C ALA A 301 15.26 -45.25 -61.22
N LEU A 302 14.78 -46.23 -60.46
CA LEU A 302 15.26 -46.56 -59.12
C LEU A 302 16.73 -47.00 -59.21
N LEU A 303 17.54 -46.65 -58.21
CA LEU A 303 18.59 -47.56 -57.75
C LEU A 303 18.72 -47.46 -56.22
N ALA A 304 18.39 -48.56 -55.57
CA ALA A 304 18.71 -48.85 -54.18
C ALA A 304 20.12 -49.44 -54.11
N VAL A 305 20.91 -49.06 -53.12
CA VAL A 305 21.98 -49.91 -52.57
C VAL A 305 22.03 -49.73 -51.05
N ALA A 306 22.15 -50.86 -50.37
CA ALA A 306 22.03 -51.09 -48.95
C ALA A 306 23.41 -51.13 -48.25
N VAL A 307 23.39 -50.76 -46.95
CA VAL A 307 24.11 -51.38 -45.80
C VAL A 307 25.65 -51.43 -45.82
N ALA A 308 26.27 -50.84 -44.78
CA ALA A 308 27.21 -51.53 -43.89
C ALA A 308 27.49 -50.72 -42.60
N LEU A 309 27.25 -51.37 -41.46
CA LEU A 309 27.74 -51.03 -40.11
C LEU A 309 29.25 -51.29 -40.00
N VAL A 310 30.03 -50.44 -39.33
CA VAL A 310 31.23 -50.84 -38.56
C VAL A 310 31.53 -49.80 -37.46
N TYR A 311 31.36 -50.25 -36.20
CA TYR A 311 31.92 -49.83 -34.89
C TYR A 311 31.74 -48.40 -34.36
#